data_AF-A0A0Q8TU48-F1
#
_entry.id   AF-A0A0Q8TU48-F1
#
_cell.length_a   1.000
_cell.length_b   1.000
_cell.length_c   1.000
_cell.angle_alpha   90.00
_cell.angle_beta   90.00
_cell.angle_gamma   90.00
#
_symmetry.space_group_name_H-M   'P 1'
#
loop_
_entity.id
_entity.type
_entity.pdbx_description
1 polymer ?
#
loop_
_entity_poly.entity_id
_entity_poly.type
_entity_poly.pdbx_seq_one_letter_code
_entity_poly.pdbx_strand_id
1 'polypeptide(L)'
;MTTTTSPLHHIPRRTKHLPPLRVGIGGPVGSGKTTLLEMLCKAMRDDYDLIAITNDIYTKEDQRLLTVSGALPAERILGVETGGCPHTAIREDASINLEAIDRMLEQFPDADVVFVESGGDNLAATFSPELSDLTIYVIDVAAGEKIPRKGGPGITKSDLFIINKTDLAPHVGADLSVMESDTVRMRTTPQGLRPFVMTNLKTLSGLAEVVRFIETKGMLAKTAAAAG
;
A
#
# COMPACT_ATOMS: atom_id res chain seq x y z
N MET A 1 26.90 29.10 -0.79
CA MET A 1 26.16 28.34 0.24
C MET A 1 25.87 26.97 -0.34
N THR A 2 26.73 26.00 -0.02
CA THR A 2 26.56 24.59 -0.41
C THR A 2 25.37 24.02 0.33
N THR A 3 24.29 23.75 -0.39
CA THR A 3 23.15 23.00 0.13
C THR A 3 23.57 21.56 0.35
N THR A 4 23.95 21.23 1.58
CA THR A 4 24.11 19.86 2.06
C THR A 4 22.75 19.18 1.99
N THR A 5 22.56 18.38 0.95
CA THR A 5 21.45 17.42 0.85
C THR A 5 21.52 16.46 2.04
N SER A 6 20.42 16.35 2.78
CA SER A 6 20.29 15.43 3.90
C SER A 6 20.67 13.99 3.49
N PRO A 7 21.48 13.26 4.28
CA PRO A 7 21.97 11.92 3.94
C PRO A 7 20.89 10.82 3.93
N LEU A 8 19.64 11.12 4.30
CA LEU A 8 18.53 10.15 4.37
C LEU A 8 17.96 9.70 3.01
N HIS A 9 18.47 10.22 1.88
CA HIS A 9 17.95 9.92 0.54
C HIS A 9 19.02 9.56 -0.51
N HIS A 10 20.26 9.30 -0.10
CA HIS A 10 21.30 8.90 -1.05
C HIS A 10 21.29 7.38 -1.26
N ILE A 11 20.58 6.94 -2.30
CA ILE A 11 20.61 5.55 -2.75
C ILE A 11 21.84 5.34 -3.64
N PRO A 12 22.84 4.54 -3.23
CA PRO A 12 24.04 4.34 -4.04
C PRO A 12 23.68 3.76 -5.41
N ARG A 13 24.30 4.31 -6.47
CA ARG A 13 24.14 3.88 -7.87
C ARG A 13 22.76 4.18 -8.49
N ARG A 14 21.90 4.93 -7.82
CA ARG A 14 20.66 5.42 -8.43
C ARG A 14 20.97 6.42 -9.55
N THR A 15 20.36 6.22 -10.71
CA THR A 15 20.43 7.10 -11.87
C THR A 15 19.22 8.02 -11.99
N LYS A 16 18.07 7.64 -11.41
CA LYS A 16 16.86 8.47 -11.37
C LYS A 16 16.97 9.62 -10.36
N HIS A 17 16.53 10.82 -10.78
CA HIS A 17 16.65 12.04 -9.98
C HIS A 17 15.77 12.05 -8.72
N LEU A 18 14.53 11.55 -8.83
CA LEU A 18 13.61 11.50 -7.70
C LEU A 18 13.87 10.25 -6.85
N PRO A 19 13.72 10.30 -5.52
CA PRO A 19 13.73 9.09 -4.70
C PRO A 19 12.54 8.17 -5.07
N PRO A 20 12.63 6.87 -4.77
CA PRO A 20 11.49 5.97 -4.92
C PRO A 20 10.33 6.43 -4.03
N LEU A 21 9.11 6.33 -4.55
CA LEU A 21 7.89 6.53 -3.78
C LEU A 21 7.66 5.32 -2.87
N ARG A 22 7.48 5.53 -1.57
CA ARG A 22 7.15 4.46 -0.62
C ARG A 22 5.65 4.46 -0.35
N VAL A 23 4.99 3.36 -0.69
CA VAL A 23 3.54 3.20 -0.56
C VAL A 23 3.22 2.13 0.48
N GLY A 24 2.74 2.57 1.65
CA GLY A 24 2.30 1.70 2.73
C GLY A 24 0.88 1.20 2.49
N ILE A 25 0.68 -0.12 2.49
CA ILE A 25 -0.63 -0.77 2.35
C ILE A 25 -0.98 -1.43 3.70
N GLY A 26 -1.91 -0.82 4.42
CA GLY A 26 -2.36 -1.25 5.75
C GLY A 26 -3.81 -1.73 5.74
N GLY A 27 -4.23 -2.41 6.81
CA GLY A 27 -5.60 -2.89 6.95
C GLY A 27 -5.75 -4.15 7.79
N PRO A 28 -7.00 -4.54 8.14
CA PRO A 28 -7.29 -5.75 8.89
C PRO A 28 -6.80 -7.03 8.24
N VAL A 29 -6.62 -8.06 9.08
CA VAL A 29 -6.36 -9.43 8.64
C VAL A 29 -7.44 -9.84 7.63
N GLY A 30 -7.01 -10.36 6.48
CA GLY A 30 -7.93 -10.86 5.45
C GLY A 30 -8.64 -9.80 4.61
N SER A 31 -8.40 -8.49 4.79
CA SER A 31 -9.05 -7.42 4.01
C SER A 31 -8.70 -7.42 2.50
N GLY A 32 -7.64 -8.13 2.11
CA GLY A 32 -7.19 -8.27 0.73
C GLY A 32 -6.00 -7.38 0.35
N LYS A 33 -5.16 -7.01 1.31
CA LYS A 33 -3.91 -6.24 1.10
C LYS A 33 -2.95 -6.93 0.13
N THR A 34 -2.59 -8.20 0.37
CA THR A 34 -1.76 -9.00 -0.54
C THR A 34 -2.35 -9.06 -1.95
N THR A 35 -3.67 -9.27 -2.08
CA THR A 35 -4.35 -9.26 -3.38
C THR A 35 -4.27 -7.90 -4.06
N LEU A 36 -4.43 -6.80 -3.31
CA LEU A 36 -4.27 -5.45 -3.84
C LEU A 36 -2.84 -5.24 -4.35
N LEU A 37 -1.84 -5.60 -3.54
CA LEU A 37 -0.44 -5.48 -3.89
C LEU A 37 -0.10 -6.31 -5.14
N GLU A 38 -0.59 -7.54 -5.23
CA GLU A 38 -0.45 -8.39 -6.42
C GLU A 38 -0.98 -7.68 -7.67
N MET A 39 -2.21 -7.15 -7.60
CA MET A 39 -2.86 -6.50 -8.73
C MET A 39 -2.20 -5.18 -9.11
N LEU A 40 -1.72 -4.41 -8.14
CA LEU A 40 -0.93 -3.19 -8.37
C LEU A 40 0.39 -3.50 -9.08
N CYS A 41 1.14 -4.49 -8.58
CA CYS A 41 2.38 -4.93 -9.22
C CYS A 41 2.14 -5.34 -10.67
N LYS A 42 1.13 -6.18 -10.94
CA LYS A 42 0.79 -6.62 -12.31
C LYS A 42 0.36 -5.48 -13.22
N ALA A 43 -0.37 -4.49 -12.70
CA ALA A 43 -0.86 -3.37 -13.49
C ALA A 43 0.20 -2.29 -13.75
N MET A 44 1.23 -2.18 -12.90
CA MET A 44 2.18 -1.06 -12.93
C MET A 44 3.60 -1.46 -13.38
N ARG A 45 3.99 -2.73 -13.31
CA ARG A 45 5.38 -3.18 -13.55
C ARG A 45 5.91 -2.98 -14.97
N ASP A 46 5.02 -2.80 -15.95
CA ASP A 46 5.44 -2.58 -17.35
C ASP A 46 5.82 -1.10 -17.58
N ASP A 47 5.30 -0.18 -16.75
CA ASP A 47 5.55 1.26 -16.83
C ASP A 47 6.56 1.76 -15.77
N TYR A 48 6.75 1.01 -14.68
CA TYR A 48 7.50 1.42 -13.49
C TYR A 48 8.38 0.28 -12.95
N ASP A 49 9.54 0.64 -12.41
CA ASP A 49 10.41 -0.29 -11.68
C ASP A 49 9.91 -0.44 -10.24
N LEU A 50 9.51 -1.66 -9.85
CA LEU A 50 8.79 -1.92 -8.59
C LEU A 50 9.57 -2.86 -7.67
N ILE A 51 9.39 -2.63 -6.36
CA ILE A 51 9.79 -3.51 -5.27
C ILE A 51 8.58 -3.72 -4.34
N ALA A 52 8.45 -4.92 -3.79
CA ALA A 52 7.44 -5.23 -2.78
C ALA A 52 8.08 -5.78 -1.50
N ILE A 53 7.71 -5.21 -0.36
CA ILE A 53 8.06 -5.69 0.97
C ILE A 53 6.77 -6.13 1.66
N THR A 54 6.73 -7.36 2.15
CA THR A 54 5.56 -7.92 2.85
C THR A 54 5.91 -8.22 4.29
N ASN A 55 5.05 -7.80 5.22
CA ASN A 55 5.25 -8.07 6.63
C ASN A 55 4.25 -9.12 7.12
N ASP A 56 4.75 -10.12 7.81
CA ASP A 56 3.93 -11.06 8.57
C ASP A 56 4.62 -11.36 9.91
N ILE A 57 3.86 -11.82 10.89
CA ILE A 57 4.38 -11.95 12.26
C ILE A 57 5.33 -13.14 12.37
N TYR A 58 4.99 -14.26 11.74
CA TYR A 58 5.67 -15.55 11.95
C TYR A 58 6.02 -16.29 10.66
N THR A 59 5.65 -15.76 9.49
CA THR A 59 5.81 -16.47 8.21
C THR A 59 6.26 -15.55 7.08
N LYS A 60 6.49 -16.13 5.91
CA LYS A 60 6.72 -15.41 4.65
C LYS A 60 5.67 -15.78 3.61
N GLU A 61 4.46 -16.06 4.07
CA GLU A 61 3.38 -16.54 3.21
C GLU A 61 2.99 -15.51 2.15
N ASP A 62 2.90 -14.23 2.51
CA ASP A 62 2.57 -13.17 1.55
C ASP A 62 3.67 -12.98 0.49
N GLN A 63 4.96 -13.07 0.87
CA GLN A 63 6.08 -13.10 -0.09
C GLN A 63 5.93 -14.27 -1.07
N ARG A 64 5.61 -15.47 -0.55
CA ARG A 64 5.41 -16.67 -1.36
C ARG A 64 4.24 -16.50 -2.32
N LEU A 65 3.11 -15.96 -1.86
CA LEU A 65 1.92 -15.70 -2.66
C LEU A 65 2.22 -14.75 -3.83
N LEU A 66 2.89 -13.62 -3.56
CA LEU A 66 3.26 -12.66 -4.60
C LEU A 66 4.26 -13.26 -5.61
N THR A 67 5.18 -14.10 -5.15
CA THR A 67 6.15 -14.75 -6.03
C THR A 67 5.47 -15.77 -6.95
N VAL A 68 4.63 -16.65 -6.39
CA VAL A 68 3.95 -17.72 -7.14
C VAL A 68 2.91 -17.17 -8.11
N SER A 69 2.22 -16.09 -7.75
CA SER A 69 1.26 -15.43 -8.62
C SER A 69 1.92 -14.67 -9.79
N GLY A 70 3.25 -14.54 -9.75
CA GLY A 70 4.03 -13.76 -10.70
C GLY A 70 3.68 -12.29 -10.62
N ALA A 71 3.53 -11.72 -9.41
CA ALA A 71 3.34 -10.29 -9.22
C ALA A 71 4.56 -9.51 -9.73
N LEU A 72 5.74 -9.91 -9.27
CA LEU A 72 7.07 -9.42 -9.68
C LEU A 72 8.05 -10.61 -9.74
N PRO A 73 9.23 -10.45 -10.37
CA PRO A 73 10.35 -11.37 -10.16
C PRO A 73 10.64 -11.58 -8.67
N ALA A 74 11.02 -12.80 -8.29
CA ALA A 74 11.15 -13.20 -6.88
C ALA A 74 12.15 -12.33 -6.11
N GLU A 75 13.24 -11.94 -6.77
CA GLU A 75 14.29 -11.09 -6.22
C GLU A 75 13.82 -9.67 -5.88
N ARG A 76 12.67 -9.22 -6.42
CA ARG A 76 12.05 -7.91 -6.15
C ARG A 76 11.01 -7.96 -5.02
N ILE A 77 10.82 -9.13 -4.40
CA ILE A 77 9.83 -9.35 -3.33
C ILE A 77 10.57 -9.83 -2.08
N LEU A 78 10.48 -9.07 -0.99
CA LEU A 78 11.12 -9.39 0.28
C LEU A 78 10.09 -9.56 1.41
N GLY A 79 10.10 -10.72 2.05
CA GLY A 79 9.29 -10.98 3.25
C GLY A 79 10.06 -10.65 4.53
N VAL A 80 9.43 -9.85 5.39
CA VAL A 80 9.92 -9.45 6.72
C VAL A 80 9.05 -10.12 7.77
N GLU A 81 9.69 -10.90 8.64
CA GLU A 81 9.05 -11.49 9.82
C GLU A 81 9.19 -10.51 11.00
N THR A 82 8.07 -9.94 11.45
CA THR A 82 8.11 -8.84 12.44
C THR A 82 8.26 -9.32 13.89
N GLY A 83 7.91 -10.59 14.17
CA GLY A 83 8.01 -11.20 15.51
C GLY A 83 7.06 -10.64 16.58
N GLY A 84 6.23 -9.65 16.25
CA GLY A 84 5.32 -8.97 17.17
C GLY A 84 4.21 -8.17 16.47
N CYS A 85 3.53 -7.29 17.21
CA CYS A 85 2.40 -6.51 16.68
C CYS A 85 2.76 -5.78 15.37
N PRO A 86 1.99 -5.95 14.28
CA PRO A 86 2.32 -5.36 12.99
C PRO A 86 2.49 -3.83 13.03
N HIS A 87 1.67 -3.11 13.80
CA HIS A 87 1.78 -1.66 13.93
C HIS A 87 3.16 -1.21 14.42
N THR A 88 3.83 -1.98 15.29
CA THR A 88 5.17 -1.65 15.78
C THR A 88 6.14 -1.54 14.61
N ALA A 89 6.17 -2.56 13.75
CA ALA A 89 7.09 -2.64 12.62
C ALA A 89 6.87 -1.58 11.54
N ILE A 90 5.70 -0.93 11.52
CA ILE A 90 5.37 0.11 10.53
C ILE A 90 5.26 1.52 11.12
N ARG A 91 5.29 1.67 12.44
CA ARG A 91 5.06 2.96 13.11
C ARG A 91 5.99 3.23 14.27
N GLU A 92 5.91 2.45 15.35
CA GLU A 92 6.68 2.73 16.58
C GLU A 92 8.17 2.43 16.42
N ASP A 93 8.49 1.36 15.70
CA ASP A 93 9.85 0.96 15.35
C ASP A 93 9.86 0.42 13.92
N ALA A 94 9.99 1.34 12.97
CA ALA A 94 10.03 1.03 11.55
C ALA A 94 11.41 0.52 11.07
N SER A 95 12.38 0.35 11.96
CA SER A 95 13.78 0.04 11.62
C SER A 95 13.92 -1.19 10.73
N ILE A 96 13.20 -2.27 11.03
CA ILE A 96 13.24 -3.52 10.26
C ILE A 96 12.77 -3.34 8.81
N ASN A 97 11.79 -2.47 8.59
CA ASN A 97 11.30 -2.15 7.26
C ASN A 97 12.22 -1.17 6.54
N LEU A 98 12.77 -0.19 7.24
CA LEU A 98 13.75 0.74 6.67
C LEU A 98 15.01 0.00 6.20
N GLU A 99 15.53 -0.93 7.01
CA GLU A 99 16.66 -1.79 6.64
C GLU A 99 16.32 -2.67 5.43
N ALA A 100 15.11 -3.25 5.40
CA ALA A 100 14.63 -4.04 4.26
C ALA A 100 14.56 -3.20 2.97
N ILE A 101 14.08 -1.96 3.06
CA ILE A 101 14.05 -1.00 1.94
C ILE A 101 15.48 -0.71 1.47
N ASP A 102 16.39 -0.36 2.38
CA ASP A 102 17.78 -0.03 2.04
C ASP A 102 18.48 -1.19 1.33
N ARG A 103 18.35 -2.42 1.84
CA ARG A 103 18.91 -3.63 1.22
C ARG A 103 18.34 -3.90 -0.18
N MET A 104 17.04 -3.62 -0.39
CA MET A 104 16.41 -3.81 -1.68
C MET A 104 16.84 -2.72 -2.67
N LEU A 105 16.98 -1.48 -2.22
CA LEU A 105 17.46 -0.36 -3.03
C LEU A 105 18.96 -0.44 -3.34
N GLU A 106 19.76 -1.14 -2.54
CA GLU A 106 21.13 -1.50 -2.94
C GLU A 106 21.14 -2.39 -4.19
N GLN A 107 20.20 -3.32 -4.31
CA GLN A 107 20.10 -4.26 -5.44
C GLN A 107 19.35 -3.65 -6.64
N PHE A 108 18.32 -2.84 -6.38
CA PHE A 108 17.46 -2.21 -7.37
C PHE A 108 17.44 -0.69 -7.15
N PRO A 109 18.56 0.01 -7.39
CA PRO A 109 18.72 1.42 -7.02
C PRO A 109 17.81 2.36 -7.80
N ASP A 110 17.27 1.92 -8.95
CA ASP A 110 16.41 2.69 -9.83
C ASP A 110 14.91 2.34 -9.72
N ALA A 111 14.49 1.67 -8.63
CA ALA A 111 13.08 1.49 -8.34
C ALA A 111 12.32 2.84 -8.32
N ASP A 112 11.15 2.88 -8.92
CA ASP A 112 10.23 4.00 -8.88
C ASP A 112 9.33 3.93 -7.65
N VAL A 113 8.89 2.73 -7.28
CA VAL A 113 7.97 2.50 -6.17
C VAL A 113 8.43 1.32 -5.32
N VAL A 114 8.42 1.54 -4.01
CA VAL A 114 8.56 0.48 -3.01
C VAL A 114 7.22 0.35 -2.27
N PHE A 115 6.53 -0.76 -2.52
CA PHE A 115 5.35 -1.11 -1.75
C PHE A 115 5.74 -1.77 -0.43
N VAL A 116 5.07 -1.38 0.65
CA VAL A 116 5.23 -2.01 1.97
C VAL A 116 3.86 -2.45 2.47
N GLU A 117 3.59 -3.75 2.43
CA GLU A 117 2.39 -4.32 3.03
C GLU A 117 2.61 -4.56 4.53
N SER A 118 1.71 -4.04 5.36
CA SER A 118 1.70 -4.35 6.79
C SER A 118 1.19 -5.77 7.05
N GLY A 119 1.59 -6.36 8.18
CA GLY A 119 0.81 -7.45 8.76
C GLY A 119 -0.63 -7.00 9.02
N GLY A 120 -1.58 -7.94 9.05
CA GLY A 120 -2.98 -7.61 9.33
C GLY A 120 -3.17 -7.10 10.76
N ASP A 121 -3.80 -5.93 10.93
CA ASP A 121 -3.92 -5.28 12.24
C ASP A 121 -5.27 -4.57 12.41
N ASN A 122 -5.57 -4.07 13.60
CA ASN A 122 -6.81 -3.41 13.94
C ASN A 122 -6.93 -2.00 13.30
N LEU A 123 -8.10 -1.37 13.50
CA LEU A 123 -8.47 -0.08 12.89
C LEU A 123 -7.58 1.12 13.31
N ALA A 124 -6.72 0.95 14.32
CA ALA A 124 -5.78 1.97 14.79
C ALA A 124 -4.42 1.96 14.07
N ALA A 125 -4.13 0.94 13.27
CA ALA A 125 -2.85 0.82 12.57
C ALA A 125 -2.70 1.89 11.47
N THR A 126 -1.54 2.53 11.45
CA THR A 126 -1.12 3.55 10.46
C THR A 126 0.39 3.47 10.29
N PHE A 127 0.89 3.86 9.13
CA PHE A 127 2.33 3.93 8.87
C PHE A 127 2.94 5.20 9.47
N SER A 128 4.19 5.10 9.92
CA SER A 128 5.03 6.27 10.19
C SER A 128 5.30 7.04 8.88
N PRO A 129 5.26 8.38 8.89
CA PRO A 129 5.75 9.18 7.77
C PRO A 129 7.22 8.92 7.41
N GLU A 130 8.01 8.38 8.35
CA GLU A 130 9.39 7.99 8.06
C GLU A 130 9.47 6.77 7.14
N LEU A 131 8.46 5.89 7.15
CA LEU A 131 8.43 4.66 6.36
C LEU A 131 7.65 4.82 5.05
N SER A 132 6.61 5.65 5.03
CA SER A 132 5.64 5.70 3.93
C SER A 132 5.34 7.14 3.51
N ASP A 133 5.47 7.41 2.21
CA ASP A 133 5.14 8.72 1.61
C ASP A 133 3.65 8.82 1.26
N LEU A 134 3.03 7.70 0.87
CA LEU A 134 1.59 7.57 0.65
C LEU A 134 1.02 6.34 1.35
N THR A 135 -0.14 6.49 1.99
CA THR A 135 -0.79 5.43 2.74
C THR A 135 -2.12 5.00 2.14
N ILE A 136 -2.24 3.70 1.89
CA ILE A 136 -3.48 3.04 1.46
C ILE A 136 -3.98 2.19 2.62
N TYR A 137 -5.24 2.35 3.02
CA TYR A 137 -5.86 1.54 4.06
C TYR A 137 -7.03 0.74 3.51
N VAL A 138 -6.95 -0.58 3.62
CA VAL A 138 -7.92 -1.52 3.05
C VAL A 138 -8.77 -2.11 4.17
N ILE A 139 -10.09 -2.05 4.02
CA ILE A 139 -11.04 -2.90 4.74
C ILE A 139 -11.80 -3.76 3.71
N ASP A 140 -12.59 -4.71 4.18
CA ASP A 140 -13.48 -5.46 3.30
C ASP A 140 -14.92 -5.49 3.82
N VAL A 141 -15.87 -5.63 2.87
CA VAL A 141 -17.30 -5.67 3.14
C VAL A 141 -17.68 -6.81 4.10
N ALA A 142 -16.99 -7.96 4.03
CA ALA A 142 -17.31 -9.11 4.86
C ALA A 142 -16.99 -8.89 6.36
N ALA A 143 -16.17 -7.89 6.71
CA ALA A 143 -15.98 -7.46 8.10
C ALA A 143 -17.22 -6.73 8.69
N GLY A 144 -18.18 -6.37 7.83
CA GLY A 144 -19.49 -5.87 8.17
C GLY A 144 -19.71 -4.40 7.81
N GLU A 145 -20.95 -4.06 7.46
CA GLU A 145 -21.37 -2.72 7.01
C GLU A 145 -20.95 -1.57 7.95
N LYS A 146 -20.92 -1.83 9.27
CA LYS A 146 -20.58 -0.83 10.29
C LYS A 146 -19.11 -0.42 10.35
N ILE A 147 -18.20 -1.09 9.63
CA ILE A 147 -16.76 -0.85 9.79
C ILE A 147 -16.36 0.61 9.49
N PRO A 148 -16.82 1.27 8.41
CA PRO A 148 -16.58 2.70 8.21
C PRO A 148 -16.96 3.56 9.43
N ARG A 149 -18.12 3.29 10.05
CA ARG A 149 -18.61 4.03 11.24
C ARG A 149 -17.73 3.88 12.47
N LYS A 150 -16.98 2.78 12.59
CA LYS A 150 -16.04 2.56 13.70
C LYS A 150 -14.84 3.50 13.65
N GLY A 151 -14.56 4.11 12.50
CA GLY A 151 -13.48 5.09 12.35
C GLY A 151 -12.08 4.51 12.54
N GLY A 152 -11.22 5.29 13.17
CA GLY A 152 -9.80 5.00 13.28
C GLY A 152 -8.96 5.74 12.23
N PRO A 153 -7.67 5.97 12.49
CA PRO A 153 -6.80 6.76 11.63
C PRO A 153 -6.61 6.13 10.25
N GLY A 154 -6.67 4.79 10.12
CA GLY A 154 -6.69 4.15 8.80
C GLY A 154 -7.91 4.55 7.96
N ILE A 155 -9.11 4.56 8.54
CA ILE A 155 -10.34 4.93 7.83
C ILE A 155 -10.44 6.44 7.59
N THR A 156 -9.99 7.25 8.54
CA THR A 156 -10.24 8.71 8.52
C THR A 156 -9.07 9.53 7.97
N LYS A 157 -7.84 8.98 8.00
CA LYS A 157 -6.61 9.74 7.72
C LYS A 157 -5.70 9.17 6.65
N SER A 158 -5.88 7.92 6.21
CA SER A 158 -5.17 7.39 5.03
C SER A 158 -5.36 8.29 3.81
N ASP A 159 -4.33 8.36 2.97
CA ASP A 159 -4.38 9.13 1.73
C ASP A 159 -5.41 8.53 0.76
N LEU A 160 -5.48 7.20 0.71
CA LEU A 160 -6.53 6.44 0.05
C LEU A 160 -7.14 5.39 0.97
N PHE A 161 -8.47 5.37 1.03
CA PHE A 161 -9.21 4.33 1.74
C PHE A 161 -9.89 3.39 0.74
N ILE A 162 -9.80 2.08 0.97
CA ILE A 162 -10.37 1.07 0.08
C ILE A 162 -11.37 0.21 0.85
N ILE A 163 -12.54 0.02 0.26
CA ILE A 163 -13.55 -0.95 0.72
C ILE A 163 -13.60 -2.08 -0.30
N ASN A 164 -12.92 -3.18 0.00
CA ASN A 164 -12.75 -4.31 -0.89
C ASN A 164 -13.86 -5.36 -0.74
N LYS A 165 -13.90 -6.30 -1.69
CA LYS A 165 -14.83 -7.44 -1.74
C LYS A 165 -16.30 -7.02 -1.80
N THR A 166 -16.59 -6.00 -2.61
CA THR A 166 -17.97 -5.53 -2.85
C THR A 166 -18.92 -6.62 -3.32
N ASP A 167 -18.40 -7.65 -4.00
CA ASP A 167 -19.14 -8.86 -4.39
C ASP A 167 -19.73 -9.63 -3.20
N LEU A 168 -19.17 -9.48 -2.01
CA LEU A 168 -19.62 -10.21 -0.82
C LEU A 168 -20.78 -9.54 -0.08
N ALA A 169 -21.17 -8.31 -0.43
CA ALA A 169 -22.25 -7.57 0.23
C ALA A 169 -23.54 -8.39 0.42
N PRO A 170 -24.08 -9.08 -0.62
CA PRO A 170 -25.31 -9.86 -0.48
C PRO A 170 -25.18 -11.06 0.47
N HIS A 171 -23.96 -11.57 0.67
CA HIS A 171 -23.69 -12.76 1.47
C HIS A 171 -23.54 -12.46 2.97
N VAL A 172 -23.27 -11.20 3.32
CA VAL A 172 -23.07 -10.76 4.72
C VAL A 172 -24.13 -9.75 5.19
N GLY A 173 -25.13 -9.47 4.35
CA GLY A 173 -26.20 -8.51 4.66
C GLY A 173 -25.69 -7.08 4.80
N ALA A 174 -24.69 -6.68 4.02
CA ALA A 174 -24.18 -5.31 4.01
C ALA A 174 -24.76 -4.52 2.85
N ASP A 175 -25.18 -3.27 3.11
CA ASP A 175 -25.59 -2.34 2.07
C ASP A 175 -24.41 -1.44 1.67
N LEU A 176 -23.97 -1.54 0.42
CA LEU A 176 -22.87 -0.74 -0.10
C LEU A 176 -23.18 0.77 -0.06
N SER A 177 -24.43 1.18 -0.28
CA SER A 177 -24.82 2.59 -0.23
C SER A 177 -24.70 3.16 1.19
N VAL A 178 -24.97 2.35 2.21
CA VAL A 178 -24.78 2.72 3.62
C VAL A 178 -23.28 2.82 3.94
N MET A 179 -22.48 1.83 3.51
CA MET A 179 -21.03 1.89 3.68
C MET A 179 -20.42 3.12 3.00
N GLU A 180 -20.91 3.50 1.81
CA GLU A 180 -20.49 4.68 1.08
C GLU A 180 -20.84 5.96 1.86
N SER A 181 -22.10 6.12 2.26
CA SER A 181 -22.59 7.25 3.05
C SER A 181 -21.80 7.44 4.35
N ASP A 182 -21.54 6.35 5.07
CA ASP A 182 -20.71 6.39 6.27
C ASP A 182 -19.26 6.77 5.99
N THR A 183 -18.70 6.26 4.89
CA THR A 183 -17.34 6.60 4.48
C THR A 183 -17.22 8.07 4.12
N VAL A 184 -18.17 8.61 3.36
CA VAL A 184 -18.27 10.04 3.05
C VAL A 184 -18.32 10.85 4.35
N ARG A 185 -19.16 10.47 5.31
CA ARG A 185 -19.25 11.16 6.61
C ARG A 185 -17.93 11.13 7.38
N MET A 186 -17.26 9.97 7.43
CA MET A 186 -16.03 9.77 8.22
C MET A 186 -14.78 10.37 7.55
N ARG A 187 -14.82 10.61 6.24
CA ARG A 187 -13.68 11.12 5.45
C ARG A 187 -13.87 12.55 4.94
N THR A 188 -15.01 13.18 5.21
CA THR A 188 -15.20 14.61 4.93
C THR A 188 -14.45 15.46 5.95
N THR A 189 -13.64 16.37 5.44
CA THR A 189 -12.85 17.33 6.21
C THR A 189 -13.21 18.76 5.77
N PRO A 190 -12.77 19.82 6.49
CA PRO A 190 -12.93 21.19 6.02
C PRO A 190 -12.29 21.45 4.65
N GLN A 191 -11.33 20.63 4.24
CA GLN A 191 -10.64 20.71 2.94
C GLN A 191 -11.35 19.91 1.84
N GLY A 192 -12.45 19.22 2.16
CA GLY A 192 -13.20 18.38 1.24
C GLY A 192 -13.18 16.89 1.63
N LEU A 193 -13.75 16.08 0.74
CA LEU A 193 -13.83 14.63 0.88
C LEU A 193 -12.47 13.99 0.57
N ARG A 194 -11.90 13.25 1.53
CA ARG A 194 -10.69 12.45 1.27
C ARG A 194 -11.02 11.26 0.37
N PRO A 195 -10.15 10.93 -0.61
CA PRO A 195 -10.42 9.88 -1.60
C PRO A 195 -10.69 8.52 -0.97
N PHE A 196 -11.65 7.79 -1.52
CA PHE A 196 -11.86 6.38 -1.25
C PHE A 196 -12.34 5.66 -2.50
N VAL A 197 -12.11 4.35 -2.58
CA VAL A 197 -12.51 3.52 -3.72
C VAL A 197 -13.15 2.23 -3.20
N MET A 198 -14.30 1.87 -3.76
CA MET A 198 -14.86 0.54 -3.55
C MET A 198 -14.32 -0.41 -4.61
N THR A 199 -13.82 -1.58 -4.19
CA THR A 199 -13.13 -2.51 -5.09
C THR A 199 -13.75 -3.91 -5.07
N ASN A 200 -13.59 -4.59 -6.20
CA ASN A 200 -13.65 -6.03 -6.30
C ASN A 200 -12.40 -6.48 -7.04
N LEU A 201 -11.38 -6.87 -6.30
CA LEU A 201 -10.09 -7.25 -6.88
C LEU A 201 -10.14 -8.57 -7.66
N LYS A 202 -11.19 -9.39 -7.53
CA LYS A 202 -11.38 -10.58 -8.39
C LYS A 202 -11.78 -10.19 -9.81
N THR A 203 -12.52 -9.10 -9.97
CA THR A 203 -12.95 -8.57 -11.28
C THR A 203 -12.15 -7.35 -11.71
N LEU A 204 -11.15 -6.96 -10.92
CA LEU A 204 -10.34 -5.74 -11.08
C LEU A 204 -11.14 -4.43 -11.01
N SER A 205 -12.39 -4.48 -10.55
CA SER A 205 -13.22 -3.29 -10.39
C SER A 205 -12.59 -2.33 -9.36
N GLY A 206 -12.47 -1.06 -9.74
CA GLY A 206 -11.84 -0.01 -8.94
C GLY A 206 -10.31 -0.01 -8.95
N LEU A 207 -9.64 -1.06 -9.46
CA LEU A 207 -8.16 -1.13 -9.46
C LEU A 207 -7.53 0.02 -10.26
N ALA A 208 -8.09 0.35 -11.42
CA ALA A 208 -7.57 1.43 -12.27
C ALA A 208 -7.66 2.80 -11.58
N GLU A 209 -8.61 3.00 -10.67
CA GLU A 209 -8.71 4.22 -9.87
C GLU A 209 -7.63 4.26 -8.79
N VAL A 210 -7.30 3.11 -8.18
CA VAL A 210 -6.19 3.00 -7.22
C VAL A 210 -4.85 3.28 -7.90
N VAL A 211 -4.60 2.70 -9.08
CA VAL A 211 -3.37 2.96 -9.87
C VAL A 211 -3.25 4.45 -10.18
N ARG A 212 -4.30 5.05 -10.75
CA ARG A 212 -4.33 6.48 -11.08
C ARG A 212 -4.13 7.38 -9.86
N PHE A 213 -4.68 6.98 -8.70
CA PHE A 213 -4.44 7.68 -7.46
C PHE A 213 -2.94 7.67 -7.09
N ILE A 214 -2.28 6.51 -7.14
CA ILE A 214 -0.85 6.37 -6.83
C ILE A 214 -0.02 7.19 -7.83
N GLU A 215 -0.29 7.08 -9.13
CA GLU A 215 0.42 7.84 -10.16
C GLU A 215 0.30 9.36 -9.93
N THR A 216 -0.92 9.83 -9.67
CA THR A 216 -1.20 11.26 -9.51
C THR A 216 -0.63 11.82 -8.21
N LYS A 217 -0.84 11.13 -7.09
CA LYS A 217 -0.39 11.59 -5.77
C LYS A 217 1.10 11.37 -5.55
N GLY A 218 1.66 10.32 -6.15
CA GLY A 218 3.08 10.00 -6.14
C GLY A 218 3.88 10.76 -7.17
N MET A 219 3.22 11.57 -8.02
CA MET A 219 3.85 12.34 -9.11
C MET A 219 4.72 11.47 -10.03
N LEU A 220 4.26 10.23 -10.31
CA LEU A 220 5.01 9.27 -11.09
C LEU A 220 4.95 9.64 -12.58
N ALA A 221 6.11 9.91 -13.18
CA ALA A 221 6.25 9.99 -14.62
C ALA A 221 6.43 8.59 -15.19
N LYS A 222 5.63 8.20 -16.18
CA LYS A 222 5.82 6.91 -16.87
C LYS A 222 7.24 6.83 -17.40
N THR A 223 7.89 5.68 -17.23
CA THR A 223 9.19 5.44 -17.85
C THR A 223 9.02 5.62 -19.35
N ALA A 224 9.79 6.53 -19.96
CA ALA A 224 9.78 6.65 -21.42
C ALA A 224 10.19 5.27 -21.97
N ALA A 225 9.29 4.61 -22.70
CA ALA A 225 9.59 3.35 -23.35
C ALA A 225 10.91 3.53 -24.10
N ALA A 226 11.91 2.70 -23.80
CA ALA A 226 13.14 2.68 -24.56
C ALA A 226 12.73 2.52 -26.02
N ALA A 227 12.98 3.55 -26.84
CA ALA A 227 12.78 3.48 -28.27
C ALA A 227 13.68 2.36 -28.81
N GLY A 228 13.09 1.17 -29.01
CA GLY A 228 13.68 0.03 -29.68
C GLY A 228 13.18 -0.04 -31.12
#